data_AF-A0A2P2MI15-F1
#
_entry.id   AF-A0A2P2MI15-F1
#
_cell.length_a   1.000
_cell.length_b   1.000
_cell.length_c   1.000
_cell.angle_alpha   90.00
_cell.angle_beta   90.00
_cell.angle_gamma   90.00
#
_symmetry.space_group_name_H-M   'P 1'
#
loop_
_entity.id
_entity.type
_entity.pdbx_description
1 polymer ?
#
loop_
_entity_poly.entity_id
_entity_poly.type
_entity_poly.pdbx_seq_one_letter_code
_entity_poly.pdbx_strand_id
1 'polypeptide(L)' 'MNPILNEVSITLKDTVQVVKIDTEKYPSIANKYRIEALPTFILFKEGKPYDRFVS' A
#
# COMPACT_ATOMS: atom_id res chain seq x y z
N MET A 1 -7.53 -6.80 8.65
CA MET A 1 -6.29 -6.73 7.81
C MET A 1 -5.05 -6.21 8.53
N ASN A 2 -5.16 -5.46 9.63
CA ASN A 2 -3.97 -4.95 10.31
C ASN A 2 -2.94 -6.00 10.81
N PRO A 3 -3.33 -7.16 11.38
CA PRO A 3 -2.31 -8.11 11.87
C PRO A 3 -1.51 -8.75 10.73
N ILE A 4 -2.16 -9.16 9.65
CA ILE A 4 -1.48 -9.83 8.53
C ILE A 4 -0.46 -8.91 7.83
N LEU A 5 -0.75 -7.61 7.70
CA LEU A 5 0.21 -6.65 7.11
C LEU A 5 1.43 -6.44 8.01
N ASN A 6 1.26 -6.52 9.33
CA ASN A 6 2.38 -6.45 10.26
C ASN A 6 3.25 -7.71 10.15
N GLU A 7 2.64 -8.90 10.05
CA GLU A 7 3.38 -10.14 9.81
C GLU A 7 4.17 -10.09 8.50
N VAL A 8 3.54 -9.68 7.39
CA VAL A 8 4.22 -9.50 6.10
C VAL A 8 5.41 -8.53 6.23
N SER A 9 5.24 -7.41 6.94
CA SER A 9 6.32 -6.44 7.15
C SER A 9 7.49 -7.03 7.95
N ILE A 10 7.22 -7.95 8.88
CA ILE A 10 8.25 -8.61 9.68
C ILE A 10 8.94 -9.69 8.85
N THR A 11 8.17 -10.54 8.17
CA THR A 11 8.69 -11.68 7.39
C THR A 11 9.51 -11.23 6.19
N LEU A 12 9.13 -10.11 5.55
CA LEU A 12 9.79 -9.61 4.34
C LEU A 12 10.65 -8.36 4.58
N LYS A 13 10.95 -8.01 5.84
CA LYS A 13 11.59 -6.73 6.23
C LYS A 13 12.82 -6.34 5.40
N ASP A 14 13.61 -7.32 4.95
CA ASP A 14 14.87 -7.10 4.24
C ASP A 14 14.68 -6.98 2.70
N THR A 15 13.47 -7.21 2.20
CA THR A 15 13.14 -7.25 0.76
C THR A 15 11.98 -6.34 0.38
N VAL A 16 11.04 -6.09 1.30
CA VAL A 16 9.83 -5.33 1.06
C VAL A 16 9.58 -4.38 2.24
N GLN A 17 9.37 -3.11 1.93
CA GLN A 17 8.89 -2.13 2.88
C GLN A 17 7.36 -2.02 2.77
N VAL A 18 6.66 -2.22 3.88
CA VAL A 18 5.20 -2.02 3.96
C VAL A 18 4.94 -0.62 4.52
N VAL A 19 4.24 0.21 3.75
CA VAL A 19 3.86 1.57 4.16
C VAL A 19 2.34 1.68 4.20
N LYS A 20 1.79 2.11 5.32
CA LYS A 20 0.36 2.38 5.48
C LYS A 20 0.10 3.87 5.21
N ILE A 21 -0.81 4.15 4.30
CA ILE A 21 -1.23 5.51 3.96
C ILE A 21 -2.69 5.68 4.36
N ASP A 22 -2.92 6.70 5.17
CA ASP A 22 -4.26 7.19 5.48
C ASP A 22 -4.69 8.13 4.34
N THR A 23 -5.70 7.72 3.57
CA THR A 23 -6.16 8.48 2.41
C THR A 23 -6.95 9.73 2.80
N GLU A 24 -7.53 9.77 4.00
CA GLU A 24 -8.22 10.96 4.51
C GLU A 24 -7.20 12.04 4.89
N LYS A 25 -6.08 11.63 5.49
CA LYS A 25 -4.98 12.54 5.82
C LYS A 25 -4.18 12.99 4.60
N TYR A 26 -4.06 12.13 3.58
CA TYR A 26 -3.25 12.39 2.37
C TYR A 26 -4.08 12.30 1.07
N PRO A 27 -5.07 13.19 0.87
CA PRO A 27 -5.99 13.11 -0.27
C PRO A 27 -5.30 13.31 -1.63
N SER A 28 -4.20 14.07 -1.68
CA SER A 28 -3.41 14.24 -2.91
C SER A 28 -2.77 12.93 -3.38
N ILE A 29 -2.33 12.07 -2.45
CA ILE A 29 -1.79 10.75 -2.75
C ILE A 29 -2.92 9.83 -3.24
N ALA A 30 -4.06 9.85 -2.56
CA ALA A 30 -5.25 9.08 -2.95
C ALA A 30 -5.70 9.44 -4.39
N ASN A 31 -5.78 10.73 -4.69
CA ASN A 31 -6.13 11.23 -6.03
C ASN A 31 -5.08 10.85 -7.07
N LYS A 32 -3.78 11.03 -6.76
CA LYS A 32 -2.67 10.69 -7.67
C LYS A 32 -2.74 9.22 -8.12
N TYR A 33 -3.07 8.32 -7.20
CA TYR A 33 -3.16 6.88 -7.49
C TYR A 33 -4.59 6.41 -7.77
N ARG A 34 -5.58 7.31 -7.86
CA ARG A 34 -6.99 6.98 -8.11
C ARG A 34 -7.49 5.88 -7.17
N ILE A 35 -7.39 6.16 -5.87
CA ILE A 35 -7.90 5.26 -4.84
C ILE A 35 -9.40 5.53 -4.69
N GLU A 36 -10.22 4.61 -5.19
CA GLU A 36 -11.69 4.73 -5.22
C GLU A 36 -12.37 3.85 -4.17
N ALA A 37 -11.67 2.82 -3.68
CA ALA A 37 -12.16 1.91 -2.65
C ALA A 37 -11.05 1.57 -1.65
N LEU A 38 -11.46 1.32 -0.41
CA LEU A 38 -10.56 0.89 0.67
C LEU A 38 -10.93 -0.52 1.14
N PRO A 39 -9.93 -1.38 1.43
CA PRO A 39 -8.49 -1.15 1.26
C PRO A 39 -8.02 -1.38 -0.19
N THR A 40 -7.11 -0.53 -0.66
CA THR A 40 -6.38 -0.73 -1.92
C THR A 40 -4.90 -0.97 -1.63
N PHE A 41 -4.32 -1.99 -2.27
CA PHE A 41 -2.90 -2.30 -2.22
C PHE A 41 -2.25 -1.97 -3.55
N ILE A 42 -1.09 -1.31 -3.50
CA ILE A 42 -0.27 -1.04 -4.68
C ILE A 42 1.14 -1.52 -4.38
N LEU A 43 1.64 -2.46 -5.19
CA LEU A 43 3.03 -2.89 -5.13
C LEU A 43 3.86 -1.94 -5.99
N PHE A 44 4.94 -1.42 -5.43
CA PHE A 44 5.90 -0.58 -6.15
C PHE A 44 7.19 -1.35 -6.41
N LYS A 45 7.73 -1.20 -7.62
CA LYS A 45 9.06 -1.69 -8.01
C LYS A 45 9.77 -0.58 -8.78
N GLU A 46 11.01 -0.28 -8.41
CA GLU A 46 11.81 0.79 -9.04
C GLU A 46 11.08 2.15 -9.09
N GLY A 47 10.37 2.48 -8.00
CA GLY A 47 9.64 3.75 -7.86
C GLY A 47 8.35 3.85 -8.67
N LYS A 48 7.93 2.80 -9.38
CA LYS A 48 6.72 2.78 -10.20
C LYS A 48 5.71 1.75 -9.69
N PRO A 49 4.39 2.00 -9.81
CA PRO A 49 3.38 0.97 -9.57
C PRO A 49 3.62 -0.23 -10.49
N TYR A 50 3.75 -1.42 -9.90
CA TYR A 50 3.92 -2.68 -10.59
C TYR A 50 2.61 -3.46 -10.64
N ASP A 51 1.91 -3.54 -9.50
CA ASP A 51 0.64 -4.27 -9.41
C ASP A 51 -0.34 -3.59 -8.43
N ARG A 52 -1.63 -3.89 -8.58
CA ARG A 52 -2.72 -3.34 -7.77
C ARG A 52 -3.75 -4.41 -7.43
N PHE A 53 -4.13 -4.45 -6.15
CA PHE A 53 -5.22 -5.29 -5.66
C PHE A 53 -6.21 -4.43 -4.88
N VAL A 54 -7.48 -4.54 -5.22
CA VAL A 54 -8.59 -3.91 -4.53
C VAL A 54 -9.43 -5.03 -3.94
N SER A 55 -9.74 -4.94 -2.65
CA SER A 55 -10.64 -5.91 -1.99
C SER A 55 -12.11 -5.57 -2.23
#